data_AF-A0A6M1Z311-F1
#
_entry.id   AF-A0A6M1Z311-F1
#
_cell.length_a   1.000
_cell.length_b   1.000
_cell.length_c   1.000
_cell.angle_alpha   90.00
_cell.angle_beta   90.00
_cell.angle_gamma   90.00
#
_symmetry.space_group_name_H-M   'P 1'
#
loop_
_entity.id
_entity.type
_entity.pdbx_description
1 polymer ?
#
loop_
_entity_poly.entity_id
_entity_poly.type
_entity_poly.pdbx_seq_one_letter_code
_entity_poly.pdbx_strand_id
1 'polypeptide(L)'
;MKKLLFLFLILNNIALFGSDPTFVRINETYCAGASEVAREIEQLDDSWVYIDEDALYQKRLLGMIAGRFPSEYQAITLAINYHYRCLAIKWNVFSFRDYISKRDQEEARNGVKRIQEVLDSPQGIYFKVDLRTKVRSDLLAAIREASQERKNIIIGATIPFPQPPENELENYQTLNVLVFQSFSNAIVSFEEKKQEALEEENEGEKPFLTEFLLSFDDLFCLSGTRTERTIAEIERREVQEFFQYARTFVDQTWDEKSHLAFSGQQMNLTSLFRIRRDFLTDSHTSRPEKISYLEPKKDYDLILYADEKSPESLAHSILNIVTRSPPTPYSP
;
A
#
# COMPACT_ATOMS: atom_id res chain seq x y z
N MET A 1 -20.05 -37.85 -10.74
CA MET A 1 -20.95 -36.80 -11.27
C MET A 1 -22.16 -36.69 -10.36
N LYS A 2 -22.59 -35.44 -10.06
CA LYS A 2 -23.58 -35.01 -9.04
C LYS A 2 -22.91 -34.88 -7.65
N LYS A 3 -22.71 -33.72 -7.03
CA LYS A 3 -23.30 -32.37 -7.10
C LYS A 3 -22.36 -31.50 -6.22
N LEU A 4 -21.47 -30.59 -6.67
CA LEU A 4 -21.68 -29.34 -7.42
C LEU A 4 -22.83 -28.43 -6.93
N LEU A 5 -23.38 -28.71 -5.75
CA LEU A 5 -24.61 -28.05 -5.26
C LEU A 5 -24.48 -27.43 -3.87
N PHE A 6 -23.27 -27.19 -3.36
CA PHE A 6 -23.09 -26.57 -2.03
C PHE A 6 -22.23 -25.30 -2.03
N LEU A 7 -21.74 -24.85 -3.19
CA LEU A 7 -20.96 -23.61 -3.30
C LEU A 7 -21.82 -22.36 -3.55
N PHE A 8 -23.15 -22.50 -3.56
CA PHE A 8 -24.09 -21.38 -3.73
C PHE A 8 -24.66 -20.85 -2.41
N LEU A 9 -24.39 -21.52 -1.27
CA LEU A 9 -25.04 -21.24 0.02
C LEU A 9 -24.09 -20.72 1.11
N ILE A 10 -22.81 -20.54 0.80
CA ILE A 10 -21.84 -19.86 1.70
C ILE A 10 -21.39 -18.53 1.09
N LEU A 11 -22.33 -17.83 0.45
CA LEU A 11 -22.31 -16.37 0.28
C LEU A 11 -23.43 -15.81 1.15
N ASN A 12 -23.39 -16.09 2.45
CA ASN A 12 -24.20 -15.33 3.40
C ASN A 12 -23.54 -13.96 3.56
N ASN A 13 -24.01 -13.00 2.74
CA ASN A 13 -23.88 -11.53 2.85
C ASN A 13 -23.07 -10.73 1.81
N ILE A 14 -22.60 -11.31 0.70
CA ILE A 14 -21.99 -10.45 -0.36
C ILE A 14 -22.49 -10.91 -1.72
N ALA A 15 -23.79 -10.78 -1.91
CA ALA A 15 -24.34 -10.62 -3.23
C ALA A 15 -24.86 -9.18 -3.26
N LEU A 16 -23.96 -8.35 -3.74
CA LEU A 16 -24.04 -6.91 -3.76
C LEU A 16 -24.94 -6.51 -4.92
N PHE A 17 -26.24 -6.63 -4.71
CA PHE A 17 -27.26 -6.46 -5.73
C PHE A 17 -27.77 -5.02 -5.73
N GLY A 18 -27.39 -4.22 -6.72
CA GLY A 18 -27.97 -2.90 -6.89
C GLY A 18 -27.48 -2.15 -8.12
N SER A 19 -28.31 -1.23 -8.60
CA SER A 19 -27.96 -0.13 -9.51
C SER A 19 -27.11 0.96 -8.84
N ASP A 20 -26.66 0.71 -7.61
CA ASP A 20 -25.99 1.68 -6.76
C ASP A 20 -24.48 1.60 -7.01
N PRO A 21 -23.80 2.75 -7.11
CA PRO A 21 -22.37 2.78 -7.37
C PRO A 21 -21.61 2.08 -6.24
N THR A 22 -20.56 1.35 -6.60
CA THR A 22 -19.75 0.56 -5.66
C THR A 22 -18.45 1.27 -5.34
N PHE A 23 -18.06 1.24 -4.07
CA PHE A 23 -16.81 1.76 -3.56
C PHE A 23 -15.97 0.57 -3.09
N VAL A 24 -14.84 0.34 -3.73
CA VAL A 24 -13.91 -0.74 -3.39
C VAL A 24 -12.67 -0.15 -2.76
N ARG A 25 -12.33 -0.61 -1.56
CA ARG A 25 -11.03 -0.33 -0.93
C ARG A 25 -10.16 -1.57 -1.05
N ILE A 26 -9.02 -1.44 -1.70
CA ILE A 26 -8.05 -2.53 -1.82
C ILE A 26 -6.88 -2.24 -0.87
N ASN A 27 -6.70 -3.11 0.12
CA ASN A 27 -5.48 -3.18 0.92
C ASN A 27 -4.64 -4.37 0.42
N GLU A 28 -3.32 -4.32 0.60
CA GLU A 28 -2.44 -5.39 0.12
C GLU A 28 -1.25 -5.66 1.04
N THR A 29 -0.80 -6.92 1.06
CA THR A 29 0.61 -7.18 1.34
C THR A 29 1.46 -6.48 0.29
N TYR A 30 2.57 -5.87 0.71
CA TYR A 30 3.42 -5.09 -0.19
C TYR A 30 3.87 -5.93 -1.40
N CYS A 31 3.82 -5.34 -2.59
CA CYS A 31 4.05 -5.99 -3.91
C CYS A 31 3.00 -7.00 -4.38
N ALA A 32 1.84 -7.16 -3.72
CA ALA A 32 0.84 -8.14 -4.16
C ALA A 32 0.01 -7.69 -5.39
N GLY A 33 0.15 -6.43 -5.81
CA GLY A 33 -0.31 -5.93 -7.09
C GLY A 33 -1.67 -5.22 -7.04
N ALA A 34 -2.06 -4.63 -5.90
CA ALA A 34 -3.35 -3.95 -5.79
C ALA A 34 -3.52 -2.78 -6.76
N SER A 35 -2.44 -2.03 -7.01
CA SER A 35 -2.47 -0.92 -7.97
C SER A 35 -2.68 -1.43 -9.40
N GLU A 36 -2.02 -2.53 -9.75
CA GLU A 36 -2.16 -3.23 -11.02
C GLU A 36 -3.59 -3.79 -11.18
N VAL A 37 -4.15 -4.40 -10.12
CA VAL A 37 -5.55 -4.87 -10.09
C VAL A 37 -6.54 -3.72 -10.26
N ALA A 38 -6.33 -2.59 -9.58
CA ALA A 38 -7.23 -1.44 -9.67
C ALA A 38 -7.24 -0.83 -11.08
N ARG A 39 -6.07 -0.68 -11.70
CA ARG A 39 -5.93 -0.20 -13.08
C ARG A 39 -6.57 -1.17 -14.08
N GLU A 40 -6.41 -2.47 -13.86
CA GLU A 40 -7.02 -3.48 -14.71
C GLU A 40 -8.56 -3.41 -14.66
N ILE A 41 -9.15 -3.21 -13.47
CA ILE A 41 -10.61 -3.00 -13.36
C ILE A 41 -11.06 -1.75 -14.14
N GLU A 42 -10.36 -0.62 -13.97
CA GLU A 42 -10.66 0.63 -14.68
C GLU A 42 -10.56 0.48 -16.21
N GLN A 43 -9.63 -0.36 -16.70
CA GLN A 43 -9.48 -0.65 -18.13
C GLN A 43 -10.56 -1.59 -18.67
N LEU A 44 -10.99 -2.57 -17.87
CA LEU A 44 -11.99 -3.56 -18.25
C LEU A 44 -13.43 -3.00 -18.25
N ASP A 45 -13.70 -1.99 -17.42
CA ASP A 45 -15.05 -1.42 -17.25
C ASP A 45 -14.97 0.10 -17.01
N ASP A 46 -15.42 0.87 -18.01
CA ASP A 46 -15.37 2.33 -18.01
C ASP A 46 -16.27 2.99 -16.97
N SER A 47 -17.16 2.23 -16.32
CA SER A 47 -17.95 2.71 -15.18
C SER A 47 -17.11 2.89 -13.92
N TRP A 48 -15.87 2.41 -13.88
CA TRP A 48 -14.97 2.53 -12.74
C TRP A 48 -14.00 3.71 -12.86
N VAL A 49 -13.56 4.20 -11.72
CA VAL A 49 -12.43 5.11 -11.61
C VAL A 49 -11.50 4.65 -10.50
N TYR A 50 -10.20 4.61 -10.80
CA TYR A 50 -9.16 4.34 -9.83
C TYR A 50 -8.60 5.65 -9.26
N ILE A 51 -8.71 5.82 -7.95
CA ILE A 51 -8.12 6.94 -7.23
C ILE A 51 -6.87 6.45 -6.50
N ASP A 52 -5.70 6.77 -7.05
CA ASP A 52 -4.38 6.47 -6.50
C ASP A 52 -4.03 7.48 -5.39
N GLU A 53 -4.10 7.03 -4.12
CA GLU A 53 -3.82 7.87 -2.97
C GLU A 53 -2.33 8.28 -2.89
N ASP A 54 -1.42 7.42 -3.35
CA ASP A 54 0.01 7.70 -3.35
C ASP A 54 0.35 8.80 -4.37
N ALA A 55 -0.33 8.80 -5.52
CA ALA A 55 -0.23 9.87 -6.51
C ALA A 55 -0.74 11.23 -5.96
N LEU A 56 -1.86 11.24 -5.23
CA LEU A 56 -2.37 12.44 -4.55
C LEU A 56 -1.40 12.95 -3.48
N TYR A 57 -0.85 12.03 -2.68
CA TYR A 57 0.19 12.33 -1.70
C TYR A 57 1.41 12.97 -2.35
N GLN A 58 1.91 12.36 -3.43
CA GLN A 58 3.07 12.85 -4.17
C GLN A 58 2.85 14.29 -4.67
N LYS A 59 1.73 14.51 -5.36
CA LYS A 59 1.35 15.83 -5.88
C LYS A 59 1.29 16.88 -4.78
N ARG A 60 0.67 16.55 -3.64
CA ARG A 60 0.52 17.49 -2.51
C ARG A 60 1.82 17.76 -1.79
N LEU A 61 2.63 16.74 -1.56
CA LEU A 61 3.95 16.89 -0.96
C LEU A 61 4.80 17.85 -1.79
N LEU A 62 4.94 17.58 -3.09
CA LEU A 62 5.76 18.43 -3.97
C LEU A 62 5.24 19.87 -4.05
N GLY A 63 3.93 20.07 -4.12
CA GLY A 63 3.33 21.42 -4.12
C GLY A 63 3.59 22.19 -2.83
N MET A 64 3.50 21.53 -1.67
CA MET A 64 3.79 22.16 -0.38
C MET A 64 5.27 22.46 -0.20
N ILE A 65 6.15 21.58 -0.67
CA ILE A 65 7.60 21.82 -0.66
C ILE A 65 7.96 23.00 -1.57
N ALA A 66 7.40 23.05 -2.77
CA ALA A 66 7.62 24.16 -3.70
C ALA A 66 7.24 25.53 -3.10
N GLY A 67 6.13 25.57 -2.34
CA GLY A 67 5.68 26.80 -1.69
C GLY A 67 6.53 27.21 -0.47
N ARG A 68 7.01 26.24 0.31
CA ARG A 68 7.73 26.50 1.57
C ARG A 68 9.24 26.66 1.38
N PHE A 69 9.81 25.95 0.41
CA PHE A 69 11.25 25.90 0.12
C PHE A 69 11.49 26.15 -1.37
N PRO A 70 11.13 27.33 -1.91
CA PRO A 70 11.12 27.57 -3.35
C PRO A 70 12.51 27.43 -3.98
N SER A 71 13.56 27.90 -3.31
CA SER A 71 14.94 27.83 -3.80
C SER A 71 15.47 26.40 -3.81
N GLU A 72 15.28 25.66 -2.71
CA GLU A 72 15.67 24.26 -2.61
C GLU A 72 14.91 23.39 -3.62
N TYR A 73 13.59 23.63 -3.75
CA TYR A 73 12.77 22.91 -4.69
C TYR A 73 13.17 23.20 -6.13
N GLN A 74 13.55 24.44 -6.47
CA GLN A 74 14.04 24.77 -7.80
C GLN A 74 15.30 23.98 -8.16
N ALA A 75 16.28 23.90 -7.25
CA ALA A 75 17.49 23.08 -7.43
C ALA A 75 17.14 21.58 -7.64
N ILE A 76 16.21 21.06 -6.84
CA ILE A 76 15.69 19.69 -7.00
C ILE A 76 15.04 19.49 -8.37
N THR A 77 14.21 20.43 -8.83
CA THR A 77 13.51 20.29 -10.10
C THR A 77 14.43 20.30 -11.31
N LEU A 78 15.52 21.07 -11.23
CA LEU A 78 16.56 21.16 -12.26
C LEU A 78 17.30 19.82 -12.39
N ALA A 79 17.66 19.21 -11.27
CA ALA A 79 18.54 18.05 -11.24
C ALA A 79 17.81 16.69 -11.30
N ILE A 80 16.58 16.61 -10.80
CA ILE A 80 15.86 15.35 -10.55
C ILE A 80 14.57 15.28 -11.39
N ASN A 81 14.34 14.14 -12.05
CA ASN A 81 13.10 13.88 -12.81
C ASN A 81 11.88 13.89 -11.89
N TYR A 82 10.72 14.33 -12.41
CA TYR A 82 9.51 14.56 -11.61
C TYR A 82 9.13 13.37 -10.72
N HIS A 83 9.14 12.16 -11.31
CA HIS A 83 8.79 10.91 -10.63
C HIS A 83 9.65 10.62 -9.40
N TYR A 84 10.93 11.03 -9.40
CA TYR A 84 11.88 10.75 -8.32
C TYR A 84 11.96 11.83 -7.24
N ARG A 85 11.33 13.01 -7.45
CA ARG A 85 11.47 14.13 -6.51
C ARG A 85 10.91 13.83 -5.13
N CYS A 86 9.79 13.11 -5.05
CA CYS A 86 9.24 12.71 -3.77
C CYS A 86 10.15 11.74 -3.04
N LEU A 87 10.76 10.79 -3.74
CA LEU A 87 11.66 9.81 -3.13
C LEU A 87 12.95 10.46 -2.64
N ALA A 88 13.48 11.43 -3.40
CA ALA A 88 14.59 12.25 -2.95
C ALA A 88 14.25 12.96 -1.64
N ILE A 89 13.09 13.63 -1.58
CA ILE A 89 12.66 14.39 -0.40
C ILE A 89 12.30 13.47 0.79
N LYS A 90 11.57 12.38 0.55
CA LYS A 90 11.12 11.46 1.61
C LYS A 90 12.27 10.64 2.15
N TRP A 91 13.11 10.11 1.26
CA TRP A 91 13.99 8.95 1.52
C TRP A 91 15.44 9.14 1.07
N ASN A 92 15.82 10.33 0.60
CA ASN A 92 17.19 10.64 0.18
C ASN A 92 17.67 9.76 -1.00
N VAL A 93 16.73 9.31 -1.83
CA VAL A 93 16.99 8.50 -3.04
C VAL A 93 17.02 9.41 -4.25
N PHE A 94 18.16 9.49 -4.93
CA PHE A 94 18.37 10.41 -6.04
C PHE A 94 18.52 9.66 -7.35
N SER A 95 17.64 9.92 -8.30
CA SER A 95 17.86 9.65 -9.72
C SER A 95 17.97 10.97 -10.47
N PHE A 96 19.21 11.30 -10.81
CA PHE A 96 19.57 12.54 -11.49
C PHE A 96 19.40 12.40 -12.99
N ARG A 97 19.13 13.53 -13.66
CA ARG A 97 19.12 13.57 -15.13
C ARG A 97 20.53 13.37 -15.68
N ASP A 98 20.69 12.62 -16.75
CA ASP A 98 22.00 12.27 -17.33
C ASP A 98 22.90 13.47 -17.63
N TYR A 99 22.31 14.60 -18.01
CA TYR A 99 23.02 15.81 -18.44
C TYR A 99 23.32 16.80 -17.29
N ILE A 100 22.96 16.46 -16.05
CA ILE A 100 23.10 17.40 -14.93
C ILE A 100 24.55 17.50 -14.45
N SER A 101 25.02 18.70 -14.12
CA SER A 101 26.39 18.89 -13.62
C SER A 101 26.55 18.38 -12.19
N LYS A 102 27.76 17.95 -11.79
CA LYS A 102 28.06 17.56 -10.39
C LYS A 102 27.73 18.67 -9.39
N ARG A 103 27.86 19.93 -9.79
CA ARG A 103 27.52 21.08 -8.96
C ARG A 103 26.01 21.13 -8.70
N ASP A 104 25.20 21.00 -9.74
CA ASP A 104 23.74 21.03 -9.59
C ASP A 104 23.22 19.80 -8.82
N GLN A 105 23.87 18.64 -8.97
CA GLN A 105 23.58 17.46 -8.13
C GLN A 105 23.83 17.78 -6.65
N GLU A 106 24.95 18.41 -6.33
CA GLU A 106 25.30 18.80 -4.97
C GLU A 106 24.34 19.87 -4.43
N GLU A 107 23.95 20.85 -5.25
CA GLU A 107 22.94 21.85 -4.88
C GLU A 107 21.58 21.20 -4.59
N ALA A 108 21.15 20.22 -5.41
CA ALA A 108 19.92 19.47 -5.16
C ALA A 108 20.00 18.59 -3.90
N ARG A 109 21.13 17.92 -3.64
CA ARG A 109 21.35 17.15 -2.40
C ARG A 109 21.28 18.05 -1.16
N ASN A 110 21.93 19.22 -1.21
CA ASN A 110 21.87 20.19 -0.13
C ASN A 110 20.46 20.76 0.06
N GLY A 111 19.71 20.96 -1.02
CA GLY A 111 18.31 21.35 -0.98
C GLY A 111 17.44 20.31 -0.27
N VAL A 112 17.54 19.04 -0.66
CA VAL A 112 16.86 17.92 -0.01
C VAL A 112 17.21 17.85 1.48
N LYS A 113 18.51 17.94 1.82
CA LYS A 113 18.98 17.89 3.21
C LYS A 113 18.35 18.98 4.08
N ARG A 114 18.32 20.23 3.59
CA ARG A 114 17.70 21.35 4.33
C ARG A 114 16.21 21.16 4.53
N ILE A 115 15.52 20.69 3.49
CA ILE A 115 14.10 20.36 3.58
C ILE A 115 13.89 19.31 4.68
N GLN A 116 14.66 18.23 4.66
CA GLN A 116 14.56 17.15 5.64
C GLN A 116 14.87 17.62 7.06
N GLU A 117 15.96 18.38 7.27
CA GLU A 117 16.32 18.95 8.58
C GLU A 117 15.18 19.76 9.21
N VAL A 118 14.49 20.59 8.41
CA VAL A 118 13.35 21.38 8.89
C VAL A 118 12.16 20.49 9.19
N LEU A 119 11.91 19.48 8.36
CA LEU A 119 10.72 18.67 8.48
C LEU A 119 10.83 17.48 9.46
N ASP A 120 12.06 17.12 9.84
CA ASP A 120 12.36 16.18 10.93
C ASP A 120 12.47 16.87 12.29
N SER A 121 12.51 18.21 12.32
CA SER A 121 12.36 18.97 13.56
C SER A 121 11.00 18.70 14.23
N PRO A 122 10.86 18.93 15.54
CA PRO A 122 9.56 18.84 16.22
C PRO A 122 8.46 19.68 15.55
N GLN A 123 8.82 20.81 14.94
CA GLN A 123 7.89 21.68 14.19
C GLN A 123 7.43 21.07 12.87
N GLY A 124 8.14 20.08 12.33
CA GLY A 124 7.76 19.32 11.15
C GLY A 124 6.45 18.55 11.31
N ILE A 125 6.02 18.26 12.56
CA ILE A 125 4.73 17.61 12.82
C ILE A 125 3.55 18.39 12.23
N TYR A 126 3.57 19.73 12.30
CA TYR A 126 2.50 20.57 11.76
C TYR A 126 2.44 20.47 10.23
N PHE A 127 3.58 20.34 9.57
CA PHE A 127 3.62 20.12 8.13
C PHE A 127 3.05 18.74 7.76
N LYS A 128 3.39 17.68 8.51
CA LYS A 128 2.86 16.33 8.28
C LYS A 128 1.34 16.29 8.47
N VAL A 129 0.82 17.00 9.48
CA VAL A 129 -0.64 17.13 9.72
C VAL A 129 -1.33 17.91 8.60
N ASP A 130 -0.78 19.05 8.18
CA ASP A 130 -1.34 19.85 7.07
C ASP A 130 -1.32 19.07 5.75
N LEU A 131 -0.21 18.36 5.46
CA LEU A 131 -0.10 17.50 4.29
C LEU A 131 -1.18 16.42 4.29
N ARG A 132 -1.34 15.67 5.39
CA ARG A 132 -2.39 14.65 5.51
C ARG A 132 -3.79 15.24 5.34
N THR A 133 -4.03 16.44 5.90
CA THR A 133 -5.32 17.13 5.77
C THR A 133 -5.62 17.50 4.32
N LYS A 134 -4.62 17.99 3.58
CA LYS A 134 -4.76 18.35 2.17
C LYS A 134 -4.90 17.13 1.25
N VAL A 135 -4.14 16.07 1.50
CA VAL A 135 -4.29 14.79 0.76
C VAL A 135 -5.70 14.23 0.97
N ARG A 136 -6.19 14.22 2.22
CA ARG A 136 -7.57 13.83 2.51
C ARG A 136 -8.59 14.72 1.79
N SER A 137 -8.37 16.03 1.76
CA SER A 137 -9.27 16.94 1.04
C SER A 137 -9.32 16.65 -0.46
N ASP A 138 -8.20 16.29 -1.06
CA ASP A 138 -8.12 15.92 -2.48
C ASP A 138 -8.79 14.58 -2.76
N LEU A 139 -8.56 13.61 -1.89
CA LEU A 139 -9.21 12.30 -1.98
C LEU A 139 -10.73 12.46 -1.94
N LEU A 140 -11.25 13.24 -0.98
CA LEU A 140 -12.68 13.53 -0.89
C LEU A 140 -13.19 14.31 -2.11
N ALA A 141 -12.41 15.23 -2.67
CA ALA A 141 -12.79 15.93 -3.89
C ALA A 141 -12.91 14.98 -5.08
N ALA A 142 -11.94 14.07 -5.27
CA ALA A 142 -11.96 13.07 -6.33
C ALA A 142 -13.13 12.08 -6.17
N ILE A 143 -13.42 11.64 -4.94
CA ILE A 143 -14.59 10.80 -4.63
C ILE A 143 -15.90 11.52 -5.00
N ARG A 144 -16.03 12.80 -4.65
CA ARG A 144 -17.23 13.60 -4.97
C ARG A 144 -17.40 13.81 -6.46
N GLU A 145 -16.32 14.05 -7.20
CA GLU A 145 -16.33 14.17 -8.67
C GLU A 145 -16.80 12.86 -9.31
N ALA A 146 -16.20 11.73 -8.93
CA ALA A 146 -16.61 10.40 -9.38
C ALA A 146 -18.08 10.09 -9.05
N SER A 147 -18.54 10.49 -7.87
CA SER A 147 -19.94 10.36 -7.44
C SER A 147 -20.91 11.19 -8.27
N GLN A 148 -20.55 12.43 -8.64
CA GLN A 148 -21.36 13.24 -9.54
C GLN A 148 -21.49 12.61 -10.93
N GLU A 149 -20.44 11.92 -11.38
CA GLU A 149 -20.43 11.16 -12.63
C GLU A 149 -21.07 9.77 -12.53
N ARG A 150 -21.53 9.38 -11.33
CA ARG A 150 -22.09 8.03 -11.03
C ARG A 150 -21.13 6.88 -11.37
N LYS A 151 -19.82 7.11 -11.16
CA LYS A 151 -18.80 6.06 -11.33
C LYS A 151 -18.74 5.14 -10.12
N ASN A 152 -18.36 3.89 -10.34
CA ASN A 152 -17.83 3.03 -9.31
C ASN A 152 -16.41 3.51 -8.95
N ILE A 153 -16.02 3.43 -7.69
CA ILE A 153 -14.75 3.97 -7.19
C ILE A 153 -13.89 2.82 -6.67
N ILE A 154 -12.62 2.77 -7.05
CA ILE A 154 -11.60 1.95 -6.41
C ILE A 154 -10.55 2.86 -5.79
N ILE A 155 -10.22 2.63 -4.52
CA ILE A 155 -9.09 3.27 -3.85
C ILE A 155 -8.03 2.22 -3.56
N GLY A 156 -6.84 2.45 -4.10
CA GLY A 156 -5.62 1.75 -3.72
C GLY A 156 -4.84 2.63 -2.75
N ALA A 157 -4.43 2.06 -1.62
CA ALA A 157 -3.65 2.77 -0.61
C ALA A 157 -2.59 1.84 -0.01
N THR A 158 -1.31 2.21 -0.18
CA THR A 158 -0.19 1.54 0.48
C THR A 158 -0.15 1.85 1.98
N ILE A 159 -0.66 3.03 2.38
CA ILE A 159 -0.75 3.46 3.78
C ILE A 159 -2.21 3.76 4.12
N PRO A 160 -2.78 3.17 5.18
CA PRO A 160 -4.20 3.34 5.48
C PRO A 160 -4.50 4.78 5.94
N PHE A 161 -5.00 5.62 5.05
CA PHE A 161 -5.70 6.82 5.48
C PHE A 161 -7.06 6.46 6.09
N PRO A 162 -7.57 7.28 7.03
CA PRO A 162 -8.89 7.10 7.60
C PRO A 162 -9.93 7.04 6.49
N GLN A 163 -10.93 6.16 6.65
CA GLN A 163 -12.01 6.07 5.66
C GLN A 163 -12.65 7.45 5.42
N PRO A 164 -13.12 7.71 4.17
CA PRO A 164 -14.04 8.81 3.93
C PRO A 164 -15.18 8.74 4.97
N PRO A 165 -15.63 9.87 5.51
CA PRO A 165 -16.73 9.83 6.47
C PRO A 165 -17.97 9.22 5.79
N GLU A 166 -18.74 8.42 6.55
CA GLU A 166 -19.82 7.56 6.02
C GLU A 166 -20.81 8.34 5.15
N ASN A 167 -21.07 9.60 5.47
CA ASN A 167 -21.96 10.50 4.72
C ASN A 167 -21.53 10.75 3.27
N GLU A 168 -20.25 10.63 2.93
CA GLU A 168 -19.75 10.77 1.56
C GLU A 168 -19.95 9.47 0.75
N LEU A 169 -20.18 8.35 1.44
CA LEU A 169 -20.37 7.02 0.87
C LEU A 169 -21.80 6.49 1.11
N GLU A 170 -22.73 7.31 1.59
CA GLU A 170 -24.11 6.89 1.95
C GLU A 170 -24.87 6.21 0.81
N ASN A 171 -24.54 6.56 -0.45
CA ASN A 171 -25.12 5.96 -1.65
C ASN A 171 -24.19 4.93 -2.32
N TYR A 172 -23.06 4.65 -1.69
CA TYR A 172 -22.09 3.68 -2.18
C TYR A 172 -22.19 2.40 -1.39
N GLN A 173 -22.25 1.31 -2.13
CA GLN A 173 -22.00 0.01 -1.56
C GLN A 173 -20.50 -0.17 -1.35
N THR A 174 -20.06 -0.40 -0.11
CA THR A 174 -18.63 -0.52 0.23
C THR A 174 -18.17 -1.97 0.23
N LEU A 175 -17.05 -2.25 -0.45
CA LEU A 175 -16.35 -3.53 -0.46
C LEU A 175 -14.89 -3.34 -0.01
N ASN A 176 -14.50 -3.98 1.08
CA ASN A 176 -13.12 -4.02 1.56
C ASN A 176 -12.45 -5.30 1.08
N VAL A 177 -11.46 -5.13 0.22
CA VAL A 177 -10.70 -6.22 -0.39
C VAL A 177 -9.30 -6.26 0.19
N LEU A 178 -8.84 -7.46 0.55
CA LEU A 178 -7.44 -7.72 0.86
C LEU A 178 -6.83 -8.55 -0.27
N VAL A 179 -5.77 -8.03 -0.90
CA VAL A 179 -4.91 -8.81 -1.79
C VAL A 179 -3.75 -9.35 -0.95
N PHE A 180 -3.76 -10.65 -0.71
CA PHE A 180 -2.83 -11.36 0.15
C PHE A 180 -1.81 -12.15 -0.65
N GLN A 181 -0.54 -11.99 -0.29
CA GLN A 181 0.60 -12.75 -0.76
C GLN A 181 1.32 -13.38 0.44
N SER A 182 1.79 -14.62 0.32
CA SER A 182 2.55 -15.29 1.38
C SER A 182 3.90 -14.60 1.64
N PHE A 183 4.50 -14.80 2.82
CA PHE A 183 5.79 -14.17 3.15
C PHE A 183 6.88 -14.55 2.15
N SER A 184 6.96 -15.83 1.77
CA SER A 184 7.95 -16.31 0.82
C SER A 184 7.83 -15.61 -0.53
N ASN A 185 6.61 -15.50 -1.05
CA ASN A 185 6.38 -14.88 -2.35
C ASN A 185 6.53 -13.36 -2.29
N ALA A 186 6.12 -12.73 -1.19
CA ALA A 186 6.32 -11.30 -0.99
C ALA A 186 7.81 -10.94 -0.95
N ILE A 187 8.67 -11.78 -0.35
CA ILE A 187 10.15 -11.60 -0.40
C ILE A 187 10.65 -11.71 -1.85
N VAL A 188 10.19 -12.71 -2.59
CA VAL A 188 10.58 -12.90 -4.00
C VAL A 188 10.19 -11.67 -4.83
N SER A 189 8.93 -11.24 -4.76
CA SER A 189 8.45 -10.06 -5.49
C SER A 189 9.14 -8.77 -5.04
N PHE A 190 9.52 -8.65 -3.76
CA PHE A 190 10.32 -7.52 -3.28
C PHE A 190 11.72 -7.49 -3.91
N GLU A 191 12.41 -8.64 -4.00
CA GLU A 191 13.73 -8.69 -4.66
C GLU A 191 13.62 -8.52 -6.18
N GLU A 192 12.59 -9.07 -6.81
CA GLU A 192 12.33 -8.88 -8.25
C GLU A 192 12.10 -7.40 -8.58
N LYS A 193 11.17 -6.72 -7.90
CA LYS A 193 10.94 -5.27 -8.11
C LYS A 193 12.18 -4.43 -7.82
N LYS A 194 13.01 -4.85 -6.85
CA LYS A 194 14.27 -4.18 -6.55
C LYS A 194 15.29 -4.38 -7.67
N GLN A 195 15.37 -5.58 -8.24
CA GLN A 195 16.25 -5.89 -9.35
C GLN A 195 15.82 -5.16 -10.62
N GLU A 196 14.52 -5.15 -10.93
CA GLU A 196 13.93 -4.36 -12.03
C GLU A 196 14.26 -2.87 -11.89
N ALA A 197 14.04 -2.30 -10.70
CA ALA A 197 14.39 -0.90 -10.40
C ALA A 197 15.89 -0.60 -10.60
N LEU A 198 16.77 -1.58 -10.34
CA LEU A 198 18.21 -1.42 -10.58
C LEU A 198 18.57 -1.53 -12.07
N GLU A 199 17.95 -2.46 -12.79
CA GLU A 199 18.18 -2.71 -14.22
C GLU A 199 17.66 -1.56 -15.09
N GLU A 200 16.53 -0.98 -14.72
CA GLU A 200 15.91 0.15 -15.42
C GLU A 200 16.48 1.51 -14.98
N GLU A 201 17.47 1.52 -14.07
CA GLU A 201 17.97 2.73 -13.40
C GLU A 201 16.82 3.58 -12.79
N ASN A 202 15.73 2.90 -12.43
CA ASN A 202 14.47 3.44 -11.95
C ASN A 202 14.42 3.34 -10.42
N GLU A 203 15.21 4.19 -9.75
CA GLU A 203 15.18 4.33 -8.28
C GLU A 203 13.79 4.77 -7.75
N GLY A 204 12.86 5.11 -8.65
CA GLY A 204 11.43 5.38 -8.46
C GLY A 204 10.64 4.24 -7.87
N GLU A 205 10.89 3.08 -8.45
CA GLU A 205 10.11 1.87 -8.26
C GLU A 205 10.82 0.91 -7.31
N LYS A 206 11.99 1.32 -6.79
CA LYS A 206 12.72 0.57 -5.79
C LYS A 206 11.85 0.35 -4.56
N PRO A 207 11.67 -0.90 -4.11
CA PRO A 207 10.82 -1.18 -2.97
C PRO A 207 11.51 -0.85 -1.65
N PHE A 208 10.73 -0.42 -0.66
CA PHE A 208 11.25 0.02 0.65
C PHE A 208 10.97 -1.02 1.73
N LEU A 209 12.03 -1.51 2.38
CA LEU A 209 11.91 -2.53 3.42
C LEU A 209 10.95 -2.12 4.56
N THR A 210 10.90 -0.83 4.88
CA THR A 210 9.96 -0.30 5.88
C THR A 210 8.51 -0.48 5.48
N GLU A 211 8.15 -0.17 4.24
CA GLU A 211 6.79 -0.34 3.74
C GLU A 211 6.45 -1.82 3.59
N PHE A 212 7.41 -2.62 3.14
CA PHE A 212 7.29 -4.08 3.09
C PHE A 212 6.90 -4.67 4.44
N LEU A 213 7.65 -4.36 5.50
CA LEU A 213 7.38 -4.87 6.84
C LEU A 213 6.10 -4.31 7.47
N LEU A 214 5.85 -3.01 7.28
CA LEU A 214 4.64 -2.38 7.80
C LEU A 214 3.38 -2.91 7.12
N SER A 215 3.44 -3.33 5.85
CA SER A 215 2.28 -3.95 5.21
C SER A 215 1.81 -5.20 5.96
N PHE A 216 2.74 -6.02 6.48
CA PHE A 216 2.37 -7.21 7.25
C PHE A 216 1.92 -6.85 8.67
N ASP A 217 2.63 -5.94 9.33
CA ASP A 217 2.27 -5.53 10.69
C ASP A 217 0.93 -4.80 10.71
N ASP A 218 0.65 -3.88 9.80
CA ASP A 218 -0.62 -3.13 9.81
C ASP A 218 -1.82 -3.99 9.44
N LEU A 219 -1.62 -5.04 8.63
CA LEU A 219 -2.72 -5.86 8.12
C LEU A 219 -3.00 -7.10 8.95
N PHE A 220 -2.00 -7.69 9.62
CA PHE A 220 -2.14 -9.02 10.23
C PHE A 220 -1.66 -9.09 11.67
N CYS A 221 -2.22 -10.07 12.38
CA CYS A 221 -1.70 -10.57 13.65
C CYS A 221 -1.52 -12.09 13.57
N LEU A 222 -0.74 -12.63 14.52
CA LEU A 222 -0.54 -14.06 14.68
C LEU A 222 -1.39 -14.59 15.83
N SER A 223 -2.16 -15.63 15.56
CA SER A 223 -2.94 -16.38 16.55
C SER A 223 -2.33 -17.76 16.82
N GLY A 224 -2.41 -18.24 18.06
CA GLY A 224 -2.08 -19.63 18.42
C GLY A 224 -3.20 -20.63 18.12
N THR A 225 -4.41 -20.14 17.86
CA THR A 225 -5.59 -20.98 17.60
C THR A 225 -6.23 -20.61 16.29
N ARG A 226 -6.54 -21.61 15.46
CA ARG A 226 -7.28 -21.41 14.22
C ARG A 226 -8.67 -20.86 14.52
N THR A 227 -9.04 -19.75 13.88
CA THR A 227 -10.37 -19.15 13.94
C THR A 227 -11.02 -19.14 12.55
N GLU A 228 -12.24 -18.64 12.46
CA GLU A 228 -12.94 -18.43 11.18
C GLU A 228 -12.27 -17.32 10.34
N ARG A 229 -11.48 -16.43 10.95
CA ARG A 229 -10.77 -15.33 10.27
C ARG A 229 -9.36 -15.74 9.80
N THR A 230 -8.93 -16.97 10.10
CA THR A 230 -7.62 -17.48 9.68
C THR A 230 -7.52 -17.58 8.17
N ILE A 231 -6.52 -16.90 7.58
CA ILE A 231 -6.28 -16.89 6.13
C ILE A 231 -5.12 -17.80 5.71
N ALA A 232 -4.19 -18.06 6.62
CA ALA A 232 -3.03 -18.90 6.37
C ALA A 232 -2.55 -19.58 7.67
N GLU A 233 -2.01 -20.77 7.53
CA GLU A 233 -1.20 -21.43 8.55
C GLU A 233 0.27 -21.09 8.25
N ILE A 234 1.02 -20.66 9.27
CA ILE A 234 2.40 -20.22 9.11
C ILE A 234 3.29 -20.98 10.08
N GLU A 235 4.38 -21.53 9.57
CA GLU A 235 5.41 -22.06 10.44
C GLU A 235 6.19 -20.93 11.11
N ARG A 236 6.50 -21.08 12.39
CA ARG A 236 7.34 -20.11 13.11
C ARG A 236 8.67 -19.84 12.41
N ARG A 237 9.20 -20.83 11.68
CA ARG A 237 10.42 -20.71 10.88
C ARG A 237 10.27 -19.68 9.77
N GLU A 238 9.13 -19.64 9.08
CA GLU A 238 8.87 -18.69 7.99
C GLU A 238 8.88 -17.25 8.51
N VAL A 239 8.21 -16.99 9.64
CA VAL A 239 8.24 -15.66 10.30
C VAL A 239 9.68 -15.29 10.73
N GLN A 240 10.46 -16.26 11.21
CA GLN A 240 11.86 -16.03 11.56
C GLN A 240 12.71 -15.71 10.34
N GLU A 241 12.53 -16.42 9.23
CA GLU A 241 13.22 -16.18 7.96
C GLU A 241 12.88 -14.79 7.41
N PHE A 242 11.61 -14.39 7.46
CA PHE A 242 11.15 -13.06 7.06
C PHE A 242 11.86 -11.93 7.84
N PHE A 243 11.88 -11.99 9.18
CA PHE A 243 12.57 -10.99 9.98
C PHE A 243 14.10 -11.09 9.91
N GLN A 244 14.65 -12.28 9.63
CA GLN A 244 16.09 -12.45 9.42
C GLN A 244 16.54 -11.86 8.08
N TYR A 245 15.72 -12.03 7.04
CA TYR A 245 15.90 -11.39 5.74
C TYR A 245 15.94 -9.85 5.91
N ALA A 246 14.91 -9.29 6.57
CA ALA A 246 14.86 -7.86 6.85
C ALA A 246 16.08 -7.36 7.66
N ARG A 247 16.51 -8.12 8.67
CA ARG A 247 17.71 -7.77 9.44
C ARG A 247 18.96 -7.72 8.57
N THR A 248 19.15 -8.73 7.73
CA THR A 248 20.30 -8.82 6.84
C THR A 248 20.34 -7.64 5.88
N PHE A 249 19.18 -7.25 5.34
CA PHE A 249 19.04 -6.06 4.51
C PHE A 249 19.41 -4.78 5.27
N VAL A 250 18.91 -4.59 6.50
CA VAL A 250 19.29 -3.45 7.34
C VAL A 250 20.80 -3.43 7.55
N ASP A 251 21.39 -4.54 7.99
CA ASP A 251 22.83 -4.62 8.29
C ASP A 251 23.71 -4.32 7.05
N GLN A 252 23.25 -4.64 5.84
CA GLN A 252 23.97 -4.37 4.58
C GLN A 252 23.78 -2.95 4.04
N THR A 253 22.62 -2.33 4.30
CA THR A 253 22.25 -1.01 3.76
C THR A 253 22.42 0.12 4.77
N TRP A 254 22.74 -0.21 6.02
CA TRP A 254 22.96 0.75 7.09
C TRP A 254 24.22 1.57 6.86
N ASP A 255 24.03 2.83 6.44
CA ASP A 255 25.04 3.88 6.50
C ASP A 255 24.66 4.86 7.62
N GLU A 256 25.55 5.05 8.60
CA GLU A 256 25.41 6.01 9.71
C GLU A 256 25.16 7.45 9.23
N LYS A 257 25.42 7.76 7.95
CA LYS A 257 25.19 9.09 7.36
C LYS A 257 23.78 9.30 6.79
N SER A 258 22.96 8.26 6.70
CA SER A 258 21.64 8.30 6.03
C SER A 258 20.46 8.68 6.94
N HIS A 259 20.73 9.23 8.13
CA HIS A 259 19.76 9.38 9.24
C HIS A 259 18.75 10.54 9.16
N LEU A 260 18.54 11.20 8.02
CA LEU A 260 17.73 12.43 7.95
C LEU A 260 16.61 12.31 6.92
N ALA A 261 15.66 11.39 7.11
CA ALA A 261 14.57 11.19 6.18
C ALA A 261 13.22 11.67 6.76
N PHE A 262 12.72 12.77 6.19
CA PHE A 262 11.47 13.45 6.55
C PHE A 262 10.25 12.54 6.75
N SER A 263 10.08 11.47 5.98
CA SER A 263 8.83 10.67 6.05
C SER A 263 8.97 9.20 5.68
N GLY A 264 10.10 8.60 6.00
CA GLY A 264 10.21 7.15 6.07
C GLY A 264 11.60 6.87 6.56
N GLN A 265 11.71 6.50 7.83
CA GLN A 265 12.97 6.02 8.36
C GLN A 265 13.46 4.90 7.42
N GLN A 266 14.69 5.01 6.91
CA GLN A 266 15.44 3.79 6.63
C GLN A 266 15.32 2.94 7.88
N MET A 267 14.81 1.73 7.73
CA MET A 267 14.55 0.90 8.88
C MET A 267 15.84 0.75 9.68
N ASN A 268 15.83 1.25 10.91
CA ASN A 268 16.91 0.99 11.85
C ASN A 268 16.61 -0.28 12.63
N LEU A 269 17.66 -0.88 13.21
CA LEU A 269 17.52 -2.08 14.01
C LEU A 269 16.49 -1.92 15.13
N THR A 270 16.44 -0.75 15.79
CA THR A 270 15.46 -0.46 16.84
C THR A 270 14.01 -0.54 16.34
N SER A 271 13.73 -0.03 15.15
CA SER A 271 12.40 -0.03 14.53
C SER A 271 12.04 -1.43 14.04
N LEU A 272 13.00 -2.16 13.47
CA LEU A 272 12.84 -3.57 13.13
C LEU A 272 12.51 -4.42 14.37
N PHE A 273 13.23 -4.21 15.47
CA PHE A 273 12.95 -4.91 16.73
C PHE A 273 11.57 -4.56 17.28
N ARG A 274 11.12 -3.30 17.16
CA ARG A 274 9.78 -2.89 17.58
C ARG A 274 8.71 -3.56 16.72
N ILE A 275 8.78 -3.47 15.40
CA ILE A 275 7.81 -4.08 14.47
C ILE A 275 7.76 -5.59 14.70
N ARG A 276 8.92 -6.25 14.78
CA ARG A 276 9.01 -7.67 15.07
C ARG A 276 8.36 -8.01 16.40
N ARG A 277 8.63 -7.24 17.45
CA ARG A 277 8.01 -7.46 18.76
C ARG A 277 6.50 -7.32 18.62
N ASP A 278 6.01 -6.20 18.10
CA ASP A 278 4.59 -5.89 18.03
C ASP A 278 3.83 -6.97 17.21
N PHE A 279 4.39 -7.41 16.07
CA PHE A 279 3.85 -8.51 15.26
C PHE A 279 3.81 -9.86 16.00
N LEU A 280 4.80 -10.13 16.86
CA LEU A 280 4.91 -11.38 17.63
C LEU A 280 4.21 -11.32 19.01
N THR A 281 3.78 -10.15 19.49
CA THR A 281 3.32 -9.98 20.90
C THR A 281 1.90 -10.52 21.13
N ASP A 282 1.06 -10.56 20.09
CA ASP A 282 -0.32 -11.08 20.19
C ASP A 282 -0.41 -12.61 20.32
N SER A 283 0.73 -13.33 20.27
CA SER A 283 0.75 -14.74 20.66
C SER A 283 0.59 -14.85 22.19
N HIS A 284 -0.66 -14.82 22.68
CA HIS A 284 -1.03 -15.06 24.08
C HIS A 284 -0.66 -16.47 24.59
N THR A 285 -0.01 -17.30 23.77
CA THR A 285 0.48 -18.61 24.15
C THR A 285 1.89 -18.50 24.74
N SER A 286 1.99 -18.76 26.04
CA SER A 286 3.23 -18.91 26.81
C SER A 286 4.08 -20.13 26.40
N ARG A 287 3.78 -20.75 25.25
CA ARG A 287 4.54 -21.84 24.64
C ARG A 287 4.87 -21.47 23.19
N PRO A 288 6.09 -21.74 22.73
CA PRO A 288 6.42 -21.61 21.32
C PRO A 288 5.71 -22.71 20.55
N GLU A 289 4.51 -22.44 20.06
CA GLU A 289 3.86 -23.31 19.09
C GLU A 289 4.71 -23.33 17.81
N LYS A 290 4.84 -24.52 17.20
CA LYS A 290 5.59 -24.71 15.95
C LYS A 290 4.93 -23.95 14.80
N ILE A 291 3.61 -23.82 14.89
CA ILE A 291 2.72 -23.25 13.90
C ILE A 291 1.96 -22.10 14.55
N SER A 292 1.70 -21.05 13.78
CA SER A 292 0.80 -19.95 14.12
C SER A 292 -0.16 -19.72 12.96
N TYR A 293 -1.27 -19.02 13.22
CA TYR A 293 -2.29 -18.73 12.23
C TYR A 293 -2.28 -17.23 11.91
N LEU A 294 -2.21 -16.88 10.63
CA LEU A 294 -2.31 -15.49 10.18
C LEU A 294 -3.76 -15.06 10.17
N GLU A 295 -4.06 -13.95 10.84
CA GLU A 295 -5.39 -13.37 10.89
C GLU A 295 -5.33 -11.89 10.52
N PRO A 296 -6.26 -11.40 9.67
CA PRO A 296 -6.35 -9.98 9.40
C PRO A 296 -6.76 -9.19 10.66
N LYS A 297 -6.10 -8.06 10.93
CA LYS A 297 -6.43 -7.14 12.03
C LYS A 297 -7.81 -6.47 11.86
N LYS A 298 -8.34 -6.46 10.63
CA LYS A 298 -9.65 -5.88 10.26
C LYS A 298 -10.50 -6.90 9.50
N ASP A 299 -11.80 -6.70 9.49
CA ASP A 299 -12.68 -7.52 8.66
C ASP A 299 -12.61 -7.08 7.20
N TYR A 300 -12.59 -8.08 6.33
CA TYR A 300 -12.53 -7.92 4.88
C TYR A 300 -13.70 -8.66 4.27
N ASP A 301 -14.36 -8.01 3.32
CA ASP A 301 -15.47 -8.58 2.56
C ASP A 301 -14.94 -9.63 1.57
N LEU A 302 -13.73 -9.43 1.04
CA LEU A 302 -13.10 -10.34 0.11
C LEU A 302 -11.59 -10.46 0.38
N ILE A 303 -11.08 -11.68 0.36
CA ILE A 303 -9.64 -11.97 0.44
C ILE A 303 -9.21 -12.69 -0.84
N LEU A 304 -8.29 -12.06 -1.55
CA LEU A 304 -7.77 -12.50 -2.84
C LEU A 304 -6.33 -12.98 -2.66
N TYR A 305 -6.05 -14.23 -3.00
CA TYR A 305 -4.71 -14.82 -2.92
C TYR A 305 -3.95 -14.55 -4.22
N ALA A 306 -2.89 -13.75 -4.15
CA ALA A 306 -2.09 -13.28 -5.28
C ALA A 306 -1.02 -14.28 -5.76
N ASP A 307 -0.60 -15.19 -4.89
CA ASP A 307 0.54 -16.12 -5.09
C ASP A 307 0.56 -16.88 -6.44
N GLU A 308 -0.59 -17.10 -7.07
CA GLU A 308 -0.71 -17.83 -8.35
C GLU A 308 -1.69 -17.16 -9.34
N LYS A 309 -2.01 -15.89 -9.15
CA LYS A 309 -3.03 -15.20 -9.94
C LYS A 309 -2.49 -13.94 -10.59
N SER A 310 -2.80 -13.75 -11.87
CA SER A 310 -2.53 -12.50 -12.56
C SER A 310 -3.42 -11.37 -12.02
N PRO A 311 -3.00 -10.10 -12.13
CA PRO A 311 -3.85 -8.94 -11.82
C PRO A 311 -5.22 -8.98 -12.51
N GLU A 312 -5.27 -9.42 -13.78
CA GLU A 312 -6.50 -9.65 -14.55
C GLU A 312 -7.45 -10.66 -13.89
N SER A 313 -6.92 -11.80 -13.41
CA SER A 313 -7.72 -12.82 -12.72
C SER A 313 -8.30 -12.30 -11.39
N LEU A 314 -7.53 -11.48 -10.67
CA LEU A 314 -7.96 -10.82 -9.45
C LEU A 314 -9.00 -9.73 -9.72
N ALA A 315 -8.80 -8.90 -10.75
CA ALA A 315 -9.74 -7.87 -11.19
C ALA A 315 -11.11 -8.48 -11.56
N HIS A 316 -11.10 -9.56 -12.35
CA HIS A 316 -12.33 -10.30 -12.67
C HIS A 316 -13.02 -10.88 -11.43
N SER A 317 -12.28 -11.26 -10.39
CA SER A 317 -12.87 -11.75 -9.15
C SER A 317 -13.68 -10.66 -8.43
N ILE A 318 -13.16 -9.43 -8.39
CA ILE A 318 -13.86 -8.25 -7.85
C ILE A 318 -15.08 -7.92 -8.72
N LEU A 319 -14.90 -7.78 -10.03
CA LEU A 319 -15.98 -7.47 -10.95
C LEU A 319 -17.12 -8.48 -10.89
N ASN A 320 -16.83 -9.78 -10.78
CA ASN A 320 -17.86 -10.82 -10.69
C ASN A 320 -18.71 -10.72 -9.42
N ILE A 321 -18.15 -10.21 -8.32
CA ILE A 321 -18.90 -10.01 -7.06
C ILE A 321 -19.83 -8.80 -7.19
N VAL A 322 -19.38 -7.76 -7.88
CA VAL A 322 -20.11 -6.50 -8.06
C VAL A 322 -21.19 -6.60 -9.16
N THR A 323 -20.95 -7.37 -10.23
CA THR A 323 -21.82 -7.39 -11.43
C THR A 323 -22.90 -8.49 -11.45
N ARG A 324 -22.86 -9.47 -10.55
CA ARG A 324 -23.84 -10.57 -10.57
C ARG A 324 -25.23 -10.09 -10.19
N SER A 325 -26.08 -9.90 -11.20
CA SER A 325 -27.54 -9.79 -11.07
C SER A 325 -28.11 -11.06 -10.41
N PRO A 326 -29.23 -10.98 -9.67
CA PRO A 326 -29.84 -12.16 -9.07
C PRO A 326 -30.22 -13.17 -10.17
N PRO A 327 -30.13 -14.49 -9.91
CA PRO A 327 -30.73 -15.46 -10.82
C PRO A 327 -32.21 -15.09 -10.96
N THR A 328 -32.67 -14.87 -12.19
CA THR A 328 -34.09 -14.72 -12.51
C THR A 328 -34.85 -15.81 -11.77
N PRO A 329 -35.84 -15.47 -10.91
CA PRO A 329 -36.64 -16.48 -10.27
C PRO A 329 -37.24 -17.34 -11.39
N TYR A 330 -36.97 -18.64 -11.33
CA TYR A 330 -37.59 -19.61 -12.21
C TYR A 330 -39.09 -19.32 -12.22
N SER A 331 -39.59 -18.87 -13.36
CA SER A 331 -41.04 -18.81 -13.57
C SER A 331 -41.54 -20.26 -13.56
N PRO A 332 -42.59 -20.57 -12.79
CA PRO A 332 -43.04 -21.94 -12.52
C PRO A 332 -43.41 -22.73 -13.77
#